data_AF-A0A699JK56-F1
#
_entry.id   AF-A0A699JK56-F1
#
_cell.length_a   1.000
_cell.length_b   1.000
_cell.length_c   1.000
_cell.angle_alpha   90.00
_cell.angle_beta   90.00
_cell.angle_gamma   90.00
#
_symmetry.space_group_name_H-M   'P 1'
#
loop_
_entity.id
_entity.type
_entity.pdbx_description
1 polymer ?
#
loop_
_entity_poly.entity_id
_entity_poly.type
_entity_poly.pdbx_seq_one_letter_code
_entity_poly.pdbx_strand_id
1 'polypeptide(L)'
;FWVEQYEKDSKPAVVELFTMMFESVGVRKASILALQDVYNVDDNVSSLVLFTERFYKRTLNLADDNDISFAVCAISLVKQLLRHPLVLDDDLHLGLLYDLLINNPPPSEIRRAIRALAFDHIIAQKFNSSQSRSTG
;
A
#
# COMPACT_ATOMS: atom_id res chain seq x y z
N PHE A 1 18.81 5.30 2.61
CA PHE A 1 19.72 4.20 2.28
C PHE A 1 19.21 3.40 1.08
N TRP A 2 18.08 2.66 1.17
CA TRP A 2 17.58 1.89 0.03
C TRP A 2 17.01 2.73 -1.13
N VAL A 3 16.44 3.92 -0.89
CA VAL A 3 15.89 4.81 -1.96
C VAL A 3 17.00 5.34 -2.88
N GLU A 4 18.07 5.88 -2.32
CA GLU A 4 19.26 6.31 -3.07
C GLU A 4 19.90 5.14 -3.84
N GLN A 5 19.83 3.95 -3.24
CA GLN A 5 20.31 2.72 -3.87
C GLN A 5 19.38 2.25 -4.97
N TYR A 6 18.07 2.48 -4.87
CA TYR A 6 17.07 2.15 -5.90
C TYR A 6 17.26 3.01 -7.16
N GLU A 7 17.50 4.31 -7.00
CA GLU A 7 17.80 5.22 -8.11
C GLU A 7 19.08 4.83 -8.86
N LYS A 8 20.05 4.25 -8.14
CA LYS A 8 21.32 3.78 -8.71
C LYS A 8 21.22 2.35 -9.31
N ASP A 9 20.56 1.43 -8.62
CA ASP A 9 20.24 0.07 -9.06
C ASP A 9 19.00 -0.46 -8.30
N SER A 10 17.89 -0.59 -9.02
CA SER A 10 16.62 -1.04 -8.46
C SER A 10 16.62 -2.48 -7.92
N LYS A 11 17.50 -3.37 -8.43
CA LYS A 11 17.49 -4.80 -8.04
C LYS A 11 17.92 -5.03 -6.57
N PRO A 12 19.10 -4.58 -6.11
CA PRO A 12 19.54 -4.78 -4.73
C PRO A 12 18.63 -4.08 -3.72
N ALA A 13 18.10 -2.88 -4.05
CA ALA A 13 17.19 -2.15 -3.17
C ALA A 13 15.87 -2.90 -2.93
N VAL A 14 15.30 -3.53 -3.98
CA VAL A 14 14.09 -4.36 -3.84
C VAL A 14 14.39 -5.63 -3.04
N VAL A 15 15.56 -6.25 -3.23
CA VAL A 15 15.98 -7.44 -2.46
C VAL A 15 16.15 -7.09 -0.98
N GLU A 16 16.80 -5.98 -0.65
CA GLU A 16 17.03 -5.55 0.73
C GLU A 16 15.70 -5.27 1.46
N LEU A 17 14.79 -4.55 0.83
CA LEU A 17 13.44 -4.34 1.35
C LEU A 17 12.68 -5.65 1.54
N PHE A 18 12.80 -6.55 0.57
CA PHE A 18 12.17 -7.86 0.65
C PHE A 18 12.72 -8.65 1.85
N THR A 19 14.04 -8.66 2.05
CA THR A 19 14.68 -9.29 3.20
C THR A 19 14.18 -8.67 4.51
N MET A 20 14.13 -7.34 4.62
CA MET A 20 13.63 -6.65 5.81
C MET A 20 12.17 -6.99 6.17
N MET A 21 11.37 -7.49 5.22
CA MET A 21 10.00 -7.95 5.45
C MET A 21 9.89 -9.37 6.01
N PHE A 22 10.99 -10.11 6.10
CA PHE A 22 11.04 -11.41 6.79
C PHE A 22 11.74 -11.33 8.16
N GLU A 23 12.18 -10.14 8.55
CA GLU A 23 12.88 -9.89 9.81
C GLU A 23 11.91 -9.75 11.00
N SER A 24 12.46 -9.38 12.16
CA SER A 24 11.68 -9.07 13.37
C SER A 24 10.56 -8.04 13.11
N VAL A 25 9.49 -8.11 13.89
CA VAL A 25 8.33 -7.19 13.80
C VAL A 25 8.77 -5.72 13.80
N GLY A 26 9.76 -5.38 14.63
CA GLY A 26 10.29 -4.02 14.71
C GLY A 26 10.92 -3.55 13.39
N VAL A 27 11.70 -4.41 12.74
CA VAL A 27 12.34 -4.12 11.44
C VAL A 27 11.29 -4.00 10.35
N ARG A 28 10.30 -4.91 10.30
CA ARG A 28 9.22 -4.84 9.31
C ARG A 28 8.44 -3.52 9.45
N LYS A 29 8.05 -3.15 10.68
CA LYS A 29 7.32 -1.92 10.96
C LYS A 29 8.12 -0.67 10.63
N ALA A 30 9.40 -0.60 11.04
CA ALA A 30 10.26 0.52 10.69
C ALA A 30 10.39 0.68 9.17
N SER A 31 10.47 -0.43 8.42
CA SER A 31 10.55 -0.41 6.95
C SER A 31 9.28 0.15 6.31
N ILE A 32 8.10 -0.26 6.77
CA ILE A 32 6.82 0.28 6.27
C ILE A 32 6.66 1.75 6.62
N LEU A 33 7.02 2.17 7.83
CA LEU A 33 6.97 3.58 8.21
C LEU A 33 7.92 4.43 7.36
N ALA A 34 9.15 3.96 7.12
CA ALA A 34 10.09 4.65 6.25
C ALA A 34 9.57 4.75 4.80
N LEU A 35 8.89 3.72 4.30
CA LEU A 35 8.20 3.78 3.01
C LEU A 35 7.11 4.87 3.00
N GLN A 36 6.28 4.94 4.05
CA GLN A 36 5.24 5.97 4.16
C GLN A 36 5.83 7.38 4.15
N ASP A 37 6.94 7.60 4.86
CA ASP A 37 7.64 8.89 4.88
C ASP A 37 8.13 9.28 3.48
N VAL A 38 8.67 8.33 2.72
CA VAL A 38 9.13 8.56 1.35
C VAL A 38 7.97 8.93 0.43
N TYR A 39 6.83 8.25 0.52
CA TYR A 39 5.63 8.57 -0.26
C TYR A 39 4.86 9.79 0.24
N ASN A 40 5.24 10.38 1.39
CA ASN A 40 4.57 11.58 1.89
C ASN A 40 5.05 12.84 1.15
N VAL A 41 6.08 12.71 0.33
CA VAL A 41 6.58 13.74 -0.58
C VAL A 41 6.09 13.41 -1.99
N ASP A 42 5.12 14.17 -2.50
CA ASP A 42 4.46 13.91 -3.79
C ASP A 42 5.45 13.81 -4.98
N ASP A 43 6.56 14.56 -4.95
CA ASP A 43 7.59 14.51 -5.99
C ASP A 43 8.26 13.12 -6.10
N ASN A 44 8.33 12.38 -4.99
CA ASN A 44 8.92 11.03 -4.98
C ASN A 44 8.01 10.00 -5.66
N VAL A 45 6.70 10.25 -5.70
CA VAL A 45 5.70 9.33 -6.23
C VAL A 45 6.00 8.97 -7.69
N SER A 46 6.26 9.98 -8.52
CA SER A 46 6.58 9.79 -9.93
C SER A 46 7.87 9.01 -10.14
N SER A 47 8.89 9.27 -9.31
CA SER A 47 10.20 8.58 -9.37
C SER A 47 10.13 7.12 -8.90
N LEU A 48 9.11 6.76 -8.12
CA LEU A 48 8.95 5.43 -7.51
C LEU A 48 7.87 4.58 -8.19
N VAL A 49 7.33 4.98 -9.34
CA VAL A 49 6.24 4.26 -10.02
C VAL A 49 6.56 2.78 -10.25
N LEU A 50 7.73 2.47 -10.82
CA LEU A 50 8.15 1.10 -11.10
C LEU A 50 8.37 0.28 -9.81
N PHE A 51 8.82 0.93 -8.74
CA PHE A 51 8.95 0.28 -7.44
C PHE A 51 7.55 -0.05 -6.88
N THR A 52 6.65 0.93 -6.94
CA THR A 52 5.27 0.83 -6.46
C THR A 52 4.56 -0.31 -7.16
N GLU A 53 4.60 -0.38 -8.49
CA GLU A 53 3.98 -1.45 -9.28
C GLU A 53 4.44 -2.84 -8.86
N ARG A 54 5.75 -3.02 -8.62
CA ARG A 54 6.32 -4.30 -8.21
C ARG A 54 5.99 -4.67 -6.78
N PHE A 55 5.91 -3.67 -5.91
CA PHE A 55 5.79 -3.88 -4.48
C PHE A 55 4.34 -3.88 -3.98
N TYR A 56 3.42 -3.22 -4.68
CA TYR A 56 2.04 -2.99 -4.25
C TYR A 56 1.30 -4.28 -3.86
N LYS A 57 1.35 -5.30 -4.72
CA LYS A 57 0.74 -6.61 -4.44
C LYS A 57 1.32 -7.25 -3.17
N ARG A 58 2.62 -7.06 -2.92
CA ARG A 58 3.24 -7.57 -1.70
C ARG A 58 2.74 -6.83 -0.47
N THR A 59 2.60 -5.50 -0.54
CA THR A 59 2.04 -4.67 0.54
C THR A 59 0.65 -5.13 0.96
N LEU A 60 -0.21 -5.52 0.02
CA LEU A 60 -1.55 -6.04 0.33
C LEU A 60 -1.49 -7.32 1.16
N ASN A 61 -0.55 -8.23 0.84
CA ASN A 61 -0.36 -9.45 1.62
C ASN A 61 0.17 -9.19 3.04
N LEU A 62 0.75 -8.01 3.32
CA LEU A 62 1.20 -7.64 4.66
C LEU A 62 0.03 -7.29 5.59
N ALA A 63 -1.18 -7.09 5.05
CA ALA A 63 -2.40 -6.89 5.84
C ALA A 63 -2.84 -8.14 6.62
N ASP A 64 -2.33 -9.31 6.24
CA ASP A 64 -2.55 -10.62 6.91
C ASP A 64 -1.38 -11.01 7.83
N ASP A 65 -0.56 -10.06 8.24
CA ASP A 65 0.52 -10.32 9.21
C ASP A 65 -0.05 -10.58 10.61
N ASN A 66 0.62 -11.46 11.37
CA ASN A 66 0.26 -11.80 12.74
C ASN A 66 0.38 -10.60 13.70
N ASP A 67 1.24 -9.62 13.40
CA ASP A 67 1.34 -8.39 14.19
C ASP A 67 0.31 -7.36 13.73
N ILE A 68 -0.67 -7.08 14.59
CA ILE A 68 -1.78 -6.16 14.33
C ILE A 68 -1.26 -4.75 14.01
N SER A 69 -0.25 -4.27 14.74
CA SER A 69 0.25 -2.91 14.53
C SER A 69 0.91 -2.78 13.16
N PHE A 70 1.68 -3.77 12.75
CA PHE A 70 2.32 -3.81 11.44
C PHE A 70 1.30 -3.94 10.31
N ALA A 71 0.32 -4.84 10.43
CA ALA A 71 -0.74 -5.01 9.44
C ALA A 71 -1.51 -3.71 9.20
N VAL A 72 -1.84 -2.97 10.28
CA VAL A 72 -2.48 -1.65 10.17
C VAL A 72 -1.58 -0.63 9.48
N CYS A 73 -0.28 -0.60 9.77
CA CYS A 73 0.67 0.26 9.06
C CYS A 73 0.74 -0.08 7.56
N ALA A 74 0.75 -1.37 7.20
CA ALA A 74 0.74 -1.80 5.81
C ALA A 74 -0.53 -1.35 5.07
N ILE A 75 -1.71 -1.50 5.68
CA ILE A 75 -2.98 -1.00 5.13
C ILE A 75 -2.94 0.53 4.95
N SER A 76 -2.33 1.25 5.90
CA SER A 76 -2.16 2.70 5.79
C SER A 76 -1.23 3.09 4.63
N LEU A 77 -0.20 2.30 4.33
CA LEU A 77 0.65 2.50 3.15
C LEU A 77 -0.16 2.25 1.87
N VAL A 78 -0.96 1.18 1.79
CA VAL A 78 -1.86 0.93 0.66
C VAL A 78 -2.79 2.13 0.42
N LYS A 79 -3.40 2.66 1.49
CA LYS A 79 -4.24 3.87 1.42
C LYS A 79 -3.53 5.07 0.80
N GLN A 80 -2.27 5.28 1.16
CA GLN A 80 -1.46 6.37 0.65
C GLN A 80 -1.18 6.18 -0.84
N LEU A 81 -0.81 4.96 -1.25
CA LEU A 81 -0.53 4.64 -2.65
C LEU A 81 -1.75 4.82 -3.57
N LEU A 82 -2.95 4.45 -3.10
CA LEU A 82 -4.21 4.65 -3.84
C LEU A 82 -4.57 6.11 -4.14
N ARG A 83 -3.95 7.08 -3.46
CA ARG A 83 -4.18 8.50 -3.76
C ARG A 83 -3.54 8.93 -5.06
N HIS A 84 -2.61 8.13 -5.58
CA HIS A 84 -1.85 8.44 -6.77
C HIS A 84 -2.31 7.53 -7.92
N PRO A 85 -2.39 8.02 -9.16
CA PRO A 85 -2.82 7.23 -10.32
C PRO A 85 -1.76 6.22 -10.80
N LEU A 86 -0.90 5.75 -9.89
CA LEU A 86 0.21 4.85 -10.19
C LEU A 86 -0.22 3.39 -10.26
N VAL A 87 -1.32 3.03 -9.59
CA VAL A 87 -1.71 1.64 -9.45
C VAL A 87 -2.81 1.34 -10.45
N LEU A 88 -2.38 0.83 -11.60
CA LEU A 88 -3.31 0.24 -12.57
C LEU A 88 -3.93 -1.02 -11.94
N ASP A 89 -5.26 -1.15 -12.07
CA ASP A 89 -6.04 -2.31 -11.58
C ASP A 89 -6.30 -2.38 -10.05
N ASP A 90 -6.45 -1.23 -9.40
CA ASP A 90 -6.76 -1.11 -7.97
C ASP A 90 -7.96 -1.93 -7.51
N ASP A 91 -9.00 -2.02 -8.33
CA ASP A 91 -10.23 -2.74 -7.98
C ASP A 91 -10.00 -4.26 -7.88
N LEU A 92 -9.18 -4.84 -8.76
CA LEU A 92 -8.82 -6.26 -8.68
C LEU A 92 -7.97 -6.54 -7.44
N HIS A 93 -7.04 -5.63 -7.12
CA HIS A 93 -6.10 -5.81 -6.03
C HIS A 93 -6.73 -5.58 -4.65
N LEU A 94 -7.68 -4.65 -4.52
CA LEU A 94 -8.47 -4.47 -3.30
C LEU A 94 -9.36 -5.67 -3.00
N GLY A 95 -9.70 -6.48 -4.02
CA GLY A 95 -10.33 -7.79 -3.87
C GLY A 95 -9.65 -8.68 -2.82
N LEU A 96 -8.32 -8.67 -2.74
CA LEU A 96 -7.56 -9.44 -1.75
C LEU A 96 -7.84 -9.01 -0.31
N LEU A 97 -8.05 -7.71 -0.06
CA LEU A 97 -8.39 -7.21 1.27
C LEU A 97 -9.86 -7.48 1.61
N TYR A 98 -10.76 -7.50 0.63
CA TYR A 98 -12.16 -7.88 0.83
C TYR A 98 -12.30 -9.37 1.12
N ASP A 99 -11.56 -10.22 0.41
CA ASP A 99 -11.53 -11.66 0.65
C ASP A 99 -11.07 -11.98 2.08
N LEU A 100 -10.09 -11.22 2.60
CA LEU A 100 -9.63 -11.34 3.98
C LEU A 100 -10.77 -11.06 4.98
N LEU A 101 -11.64 -10.08 4.71
CA LEU A 101 -12.78 -9.79 5.59
C LEU A 101 -13.85 -10.89 5.60
N ILE A 102 -13.99 -11.64 4.51
CA ILE A 102 -15.06 -12.62 4.30
C ILE A 102 -14.62 -14.01 4.75
N ASN A 103 -13.44 -14.46 4.30
CA ASN A 103 -13.02 -15.85 4.41
C ASN A 103 -12.30 -16.15 5.73
N ASN A 104 -11.54 -15.18 6.26
CA ASN A 104 -10.81 -15.32 7.52
C ASN A 104 -10.75 -13.97 8.25
N PRO A 105 -11.85 -13.56 8.90
CA PRO A 105 -12.00 -12.19 9.39
C PRO A 105 -10.91 -11.84 10.42
N PRO A 106 -10.08 -10.82 10.15
CA PRO A 106 -8.96 -10.48 11.01
C PRO A 106 -9.44 -9.76 12.30
N PRO A 107 -8.53 -9.52 13.27
CA PRO A 107 -8.78 -8.66 14.42
C PRO A 107 -9.46 -7.33 14.08
N SER A 108 -10.17 -6.77 15.06
CA SER A 108 -11.09 -5.65 14.85
C SER A 108 -10.42 -4.41 14.25
N GLU A 109 -9.16 -4.19 14.60
CA GLU A 109 -8.31 -3.08 14.22
C GLU A 109 -7.95 -3.15 12.73
N ILE A 110 -7.53 -4.33 12.27
CA ILE A 110 -7.22 -4.61 10.86
C ILE A 110 -8.50 -4.46 10.03
N ARG A 111 -9.60 -5.07 10.48
CA ARG A 111 -10.90 -4.96 9.80
C ARG A 111 -11.37 -3.51 9.71
N ARG A 112 -11.17 -2.70 10.76
CA ARG A 112 -11.50 -1.27 10.75
C ARG A 112 -10.64 -0.51 9.75
N ALA A 113 -9.34 -0.81 9.68
CA ALA A 113 -8.43 -0.20 8.72
C ALA A 113 -8.80 -0.54 7.26
N ILE A 114 -9.09 -1.81 6.96
CA ILE A 114 -9.54 -2.24 5.61
C ILE A 114 -10.86 -1.56 5.24
N ARG A 115 -11.83 -1.49 6.16
CA ARG A 115 -13.09 -0.81 5.89
C ARG A 115 -12.89 0.68 5.63
N ALA A 116 -12.07 1.36 6.42
CA ALA A 116 -11.77 2.77 6.21
C ALA A 116 -11.14 3.02 4.83
N LEU A 117 -10.17 2.19 4.43
CA LEU A 117 -9.59 2.20 3.09
C LEU A 117 -10.66 2.05 1.99
N ALA A 118 -11.52 1.04 2.11
CA ALA A 118 -12.58 0.76 1.15
C ALA A 118 -13.57 1.93 1.01
N PHE A 119 -13.99 2.53 2.13
CA PHE A 119 -14.86 3.70 2.12
C PHE A 119 -14.22 4.86 1.37
N ASP A 120 -12.96 5.18 1.66
CA ASP A 120 -12.24 6.27 0.99
C ASP A 120 -12.13 6.04 -0.52
N HIS A 121 -11.84 4.79 -0.94
CA HIS A 121 -11.76 4.41 -2.35
C HIS A 121 -13.10 4.57 -3.08
N ILE A 122 -14.18 4.04 -2.50
CA ILE A 122 -15.54 4.17 -3.08
C ILE A 122 -15.96 5.64 -3.19
N ILE A 123 -15.65 6.44 -2.17
CA ILE A 123 -15.94 7.88 -2.18
C ILE A 123 -15.18 8.54 -3.33
N ALA A 124 -13.86 8.32 -3.44
CA ALA A 124 -13.04 8.88 -4.51
C ALA A 124 -13.57 8.50 -5.91
N GLN A 125 -13.94 7.24 -6.14
CA GLN A 125 -14.51 6.79 -7.41
C GLN A 125 -15.84 7.48 -7.76
N LYS A 126 -16.73 7.68 -6.79
CA LYS A 126 -18.01 8.37 -7.02
C LYS A 126 -17.81 9.83 -7.43
N PHE A 127 -16.83 10.51 -6.84
CA PHE A 127 -16.51 11.89 -7.22
C PHE A 127 -15.92 11.96 -8.64
N ASN A 128 -14.97 11.08 -8.95
CA ASN A 128 -14.32 11.06 -10.27
C ASN A 128 -15.31 10.72 -11.41
N SER A 129 -16.24 9.80 -11.18
CA SER A 129 -17.28 9.44 -12.16
C SER A 129 -18.34 10.53 -12.35
N SER A 130 -18.58 11.36 -11.34
CA SER A 130 -19.50 12.50 -11.44
C SER A 130 -18.89 13.66 -12.23
N GLN A 131 -17.58 13.87 -12.10
CA GLN A 131 -16.85 14.91 -12.82
C GLN A 131 -16.73 14.61 -14.32
N SER A 132 -16.44 13.36 -14.69
CA SER A 132 -16.35 12.94 -16.11
C SER A 132 -17.69 13.06 -16.86
N ARG A 133 -18.82 12.94 -16.15
CA ARG A 133 -20.18 13.11 -16.69
C ARG A 133 -20.61 14.56 -16.88
N SER A 134 -19.93 15.51 -16.22
CA SER A 134 -20.24 16.95 -16.30
C SER A 134 -19.49 17.69 -17.41
N THR A 135 -18.45 17.07 -17.97
CA THR A 135 -17.62 17.61 -19.07
C THR A 135 -18.02 17.10 -20.46
N GLY A 136 -19.21 16.51 -20.60
CA GLY A 136 -19.76 16.00 -21.86
C GLY A 136 -20.84 16.90 -22.45
#